data_AF-R7JLP9-F1
#
_entry.id   AF-R7JLP9-F1
#
_cell.length_a   1.000
_cell.length_b   1.000
_cell.length_c   1.000
_cell.angle_alpha   90.00
_cell.angle_beta   90.00
_cell.angle_gamma   90.00
#
_symmetry.space_group_name_H-M   'P 1'
#
loop_
_entity.id
_entity.type
_entity.pdbx_description
1 polymer ?
#
loop_
_entity_poly.entity_id
_entity_poly.type
_entity_poly.pdbx_seq_one_letter_code
_entity_poly.pdbx_strand_id
1 'polypeptide(L)'
;MPEATAELQALLARHGYEDACIYGHALEGNYHFILNQSFHTDEEVKRYEDLMNDVKTLVVDKYDGSLKAEHGTGRNMAPFVRYEWGDDAFELMKSIKQLFDPKNLLNPGVIFNDDPKCHIKHFKPLPLTNPKVDRCIECGFCEVNCLTCGFALSSRQRIVIQREISRLRQSGDDPQRLATLLKEYKYWGNQTCAGDGLCSMSCPMHINTGELTHDIRQAELPKGSKGYQLGDFAARHFAGIKNSLRPVLTLADTAHAIMGTTLMTSWEQRL
;
A
#
# COMPACT_ATOMS: atom_id res chain seq x y z
N MET A 1 1.85 -35.70 7.92
CA MET A 1 1.30 -34.54 7.17
C MET A 1 -0.20 -34.37 7.41
N PRO A 2 -1.10 -35.30 7.03
CA PRO A 2 -2.55 -35.12 7.25
C PRO A 2 -2.95 -34.80 8.70
N GLU A 3 -2.32 -35.46 9.68
CA GLU A 3 -2.52 -35.19 11.11
C GLU A 3 -2.10 -33.76 11.48
N ALA A 4 -0.90 -33.33 11.07
CA ALA A 4 -0.42 -31.97 11.30
C ALA A 4 -1.34 -30.91 10.66
N THR A 5 -1.92 -31.20 9.49
CA THR A 5 -2.90 -30.31 8.84
C THR A 5 -4.17 -30.18 9.71
N ALA A 6 -4.73 -31.30 10.16
CA ALA A 6 -5.94 -31.31 10.98
C ALA A 6 -5.71 -30.61 12.35
N GLU A 7 -4.54 -30.82 12.95
CA GLU A 7 -4.19 -30.17 14.21
C GLU A 7 -3.92 -28.68 14.06
N LEU A 8 -3.24 -28.27 12.98
CA LEU A 8 -3.07 -26.85 12.67
C LEU A 8 -4.43 -26.17 12.43
N GLN A 9 -5.34 -26.83 11.69
CA GLN A 9 -6.70 -26.32 11.49
C GLN A 9 -7.44 -26.16 12.83
N ALA A 10 -7.39 -27.16 13.70
CA ALA A 10 -8.01 -27.08 15.03
C ALA A 10 -7.37 -25.98 15.89
N LEU A 11 -6.05 -25.80 15.80
CA LEU A 11 -5.31 -24.74 16.50
C LEU A 11 -5.76 -23.36 16.02
N LEU A 12 -5.82 -23.13 14.71
CA LEU A 12 -6.31 -21.87 14.12
C LEU A 12 -7.74 -21.55 14.59
N ALA A 13 -8.63 -22.55 14.59
CA ALA A 13 -10.00 -22.38 15.07
C ALA A 13 -10.06 -22.05 16.57
N ARG A 14 -9.24 -22.68 17.43
CA ARG A 14 -9.17 -22.34 18.87
C ARG A 14 -8.75 -20.89 19.13
N HIS A 15 -7.95 -20.31 18.24
CA HIS A 15 -7.55 -18.91 18.28
C HIS A 15 -8.52 -17.98 17.52
N GLY A 16 -9.69 -18.47 17.10
CA GLY A 16 -10.73 -17.65 16.45
C GLY A 16 -10.46 -17.32 14.99
N TYR A 17 -9.63 -18.11 14.30
CA TYR A 17 -9.38 -18.01 12.85
C TYR A 17 -10.06 -19.16 12.09
N GLU A 18 -11.38 -19.27 12.25
CA GLU A 18 -12.22 -20.32 11.63
C GLU A 18 -12.27 -20.20 10.10
N ASP A 19 -12.00 -19.00 9.58
CA ASP A 19 -11.96 -18.66 8.16
C ASP A 19 -10.54 -18.71 7.57
N ALA A 20 -9.55 -19.17 8.34
CA ALA A 20 -8.19 -19.33 7.86
C ALA A 20 -8.11 -20.36 6.73
N CYS A 21 -7.26 -20.08 5.75
CA CYS A 21 -6.99 -21.00 4.66
C CYS A 21 -5.64 -21.68 4.90
N ILE A 22 -5.57 -23.01 4.78
CA ILE A 22 -4.33 -23.79 4.72
C ILE A 22 -4.18 -24.32 3.30
N TYR A 23 -3.04 -24.03 2.66
CA TYR A 23 -2.66 -24.52 1.34
C TYR A 23 -1.15 -24.72 1.29
N GLY A 24 -0.62 -25.26 0.18
CA GLY A 24 0.83 -25.33 0.00
C GLY A 24 1.32 -26.51 -0.80
N HIS A 25 2.60 -26.80 -0.59
CA HIS A 25 3.40 -27.76 -1.32
C HIS A 25 3.48 -29.05 -0.48
N ALA A 26 2.41 -29.85 -0.55
CA ALA A 26 2.21 -31.00 0.35
C ALA A 26 3.27 -32.10 0.19
N LEU A 27 3.80 -32.28 -1.03
CA LEU A 27 4.88 -33.24 -1.32
C LEU A 27 6.19 -32.81 -0.65
N GLU A 28 6.39 -31.51 -0.50
CA GLU A 28 7.58 -30.86 0.04
C GLU A 28 7.50 -30.64 1.56
N GLY A 29 6.38 -30.97 2.20
CA GLY A 29 6.21 -30.72 3.63
C GLY A 29 5.91 -29.25 3.98
N ASN A 30 5.59 -28.40 3.01
CA ASN A 30 5.47 -26.96 3.21
C ASN A 30 4.00 -26.49 3.25
N TYR A 31 3.61 -25.93 4.39
CA TYR A 31 2.31 -25.31 4.61
C TYR A 31 2.38 -23.78 4.55
N HIS A 32 1.42 -23.20 3.84
CA HIS A 32 1.06 -21.80 3.89
C HIS A 32 -0.30 -21.70 4.56
N PHE A 33 -0.42 -20.85 5.57
CA PHE A 33 -1.71 -20.50 6.16
C PHE A 33 -1.89 -18.99 6.16
N ILE A 34 -3.11 -18.55 5.82
CA ILE A 34 -3.47 -17.13 5.76
C ILE A 34 -4.47 -16.84 6.87
N LEU A 35 -4.20 -15.77 7.62
CA LEU A 35 -5.06 -15.26 8.68
C LEU A 35 -5.70 -13.96 8.22
N ASN A 36 -7.00 -13.83 8.42
CA ASN A 36 -7.71 -12.54 8.29
C ASN A 36 -7.54 -11.74 9.58
N GLN A 37 -6.29 -11.34 9.86
CA GLN A 37 -5.90 -10.67 11.09
C GLN A 37 -5.76 -9.16 10.89
N SER A 38 -6.46 -8.40 11.73
CA SER A 38 -6.20 -6.99 11.99
C SER A 38 -5.24 -6.85 13.19
N PHE A 39 -4.57 -5.70 13.32
CA PHE A 39 -3.71 -5.39 14.46
C PHE A 39 -4.07 -4.02 15.05
N HIS A 40 -5.37 -3.75 15.14
CA HIS A 40 -5.91 -2.46 15.57
C HIS A 40 -6.14 -2.39 17.08
N THR A 41 -6.35 -3.53 17.75
CA THR A 41 -6.54 -3.59 19.21
C THR A 41 -5.52 -4.48 19.89
N ASP A 42 -5.29 -4.26 21.18
CA ASP A 42 -4.38 -5.07 21.99
C ASP A 42 -4.86 -6.52 22.10
N GLU A 43 -6.17 -6.76 22.09
CA GLU A 43 -6.76 -8.10 22.08
C GLU A 43 -6.42 -8.85 20.79
N GLU A 44 -6.51 -8.18 19.64
CA GLU A 44 -6.11 -8.76 18.35
C GLU A 44 -4.62 -9.11 18.33
N VAL A 45 -3.76 -8.19 18.80
CA VAL A 45 -2.32 -8.43 18.92
C VAL A 45 -2.03 -9.60 19.86
N LYS A 46 -2.74 -9.69 20.99
CA LYS A 46 -2.58 -10.77 21.96
C LYS A 46 -2.97 -12.12 21.39
N ARG A 47 -4.09 -12.19 20.67
CA ARG A 47 -4.56 -13.39 19.97
C ARG A 47 -3.53 -13.90 18.96
N TYR A 48 -2.86 -13.00 18.25
CA TYR A 48 -1.77 -13.36 17.34
C TYR A 48 -0.51 -13.85 18.07
N GLU A 49 -0.11 -13.19 19.17
CA GLU A 49 1.00 -13.63 20.02
C GLU A 49 0.75 -15.06 20.54
N ASP A 50 -0.46 -15.33 21.03
CA ASP A 50 -0.85 -16.65 21.56
C ASP A 50 -0.87 -17.71 20.46
N LEU A 51 -1.43 -17.38 19.30
CA LEU A 51 -1.37 -18.26 18.13
C LEU A 51 0.07 -18.62 17.76
N MET A 52 0.97 -17.64 17.65
CA MET A 52 2.36 -17.88 17.24
C MET A 52 3.12 -18.75 18.24
N ASN A 53 2.86 -18.59 19.54
CA ASN A 53 3.44 -19.44 20.57
C ASN A 53 2.97 -20.90 20.46
N ASP A 54 1.67 -21.12 20.22
CA ASP A 54 1.11 -22.46 20.02
C ASP A 54 1.60 -23.09 18.71
N VAL A 55 1.68 -22.32 17.62
CA VAL A 55 2.24 -22.78 16.34
C VAL A 55 3.70 -23.20 16.51
N LYS A 56 4.52 -22.42 17.24
CA LYS A 56 5.91 -22.77 17.54
C LYS A 56 6.01 -24.13 18.24
N THR A 57 5.21 -24.37 19.25
CA THR A 57 5.23 -25.66 19.97
C THR A 57 4.68 -26.81 19.12
N LEU A 58 3.62 -26.58 18.34
CA LEU A 58 3.11 -27.60 17.42
C LEU A 58 4.17 -28.00 16.38
N VAL A 59 4.82 -27.02 15.76
CA VAL A 59 5.76 -27.27 14.67
C VAL A 59 7.08 -27.83 15.18
N VAL A 60 7.72 -27.17 16.14
CA VAL A 60 9.06 -27.52 16.60
C VAL A 60 9.02 -28.72 17.55
N ASP A 61 8.19 -28.68 18.59
CA ASP A 61 8.26 -29.71 19.65
C ASP A 61 7.59 -31.03 19.24
N LYS A 62 6.45 -30.95 18.52
CA LYS A 62 5.67 -32.14 18.18
C LYS A 62 6.07 -32.77 16.85
N TYR A 63 6.34 -31.95 15.83
CA TYR A 63 6.59 -32.43 14.48
C TYR A 63 8.04 -32.28 14.02
N ASP A 64 8.94 -31.73 14.86
CA ASP A 64 10.35 -31.49 14.52
C ASP A 64 10.49 -30.73 13.18
N GLY A 65 9.59 -29.78 12.96
CA GLY A 65 9.49 -28.98 11.74
C GLY A 65 10.14 -27.61 11.87
N SER A 66 10.15 -26.86 10.77
CA SER A 66 10.60 -25.46 10.75
C SER A 66 9.41 -24.51 10.65
N LEU A 67 9.46 -23.41 11.41
CA LEU A 67 8.50 -22.30 11.36
C LEU A 67 8.59 -21.51 10.04
N LYS A 68 9.66 -21.73 9.27
CA LYS A 68 9.94 -21.06 8.01
C LYS A 68 10.42 -22.06 6.97
N ALA A 69 9.54 -22.42 6.05
CA ALA A 69 9.90 -23.21 4.87
C ALA A 69 10.61 -22.33 3.82
N GLU A 70 9.96 -21.26 3.35
CA GLU A 70 10.44 -20.48 2.20
C GLU A 70 10.60 -18.97 2.48
N HIS A 71 9.73 -18.37 3.30
CA HIS A 71 9.64 -16.91 3.43
C HIS A 71 10.69 -16.30 4.38
N GLY A 72 11.60 -17.12 4.91
CA GLY A 72 12.66 -16.70 5.83
C GLY A 72 12.15 -16.28 7.21
N THR A 73 13.05 -15.67 7.99
CA THR A 73 12.78 -15.30 9.38
C THR A 73 12.03 -13.96 9.49
N GLY A 74 12.66 -12.87 9.05
CA GLY A 74 12.14 -11.53 9.26
C GLY A 74 11.88 -11.19 10.74
N ARG A 75 11.37 -9.99 11.02
CA ARG A 75 11.05 -9.59 12.40
C ARG A 75 9.97 -10.46 13.04
N ASN A 76 9.12 -11.07 12.22
CA ASN A 76 7.99 -11.87 12.70
C ASN A 76 8.42 -13.21 13.32
N MET A 77 9.42 -13.88 12.75
CA MET A 77 9.91 -15.16 13.28
C MET A 77 11.17 -15.02 14.14
N ALA A 78 11.80 -13.83 14.18
CA ALA A 78 13.04 -13.58 14.93
C ALA A 78 13.01 -14.08 16.39
N PRO A 79 11.93 -13.89 17.17
CA PRO A 79 11.86 -14.38 18.55
C PRO A 79 11.97 -15.90 18.70
N PHE A 80 11.62 -16.65 17.66
CA PHE A 80 11.52 -18.11 17.69
C PHE A 80 12.75 -18.81 17.10
N VAL A 81 13.68 -18.07 16.47
CA VAL A 81 14.85 -18.66 15.79
C VAL A 81 15.71 -19.48 16.74
N ARG A 82 16.02 -18.94 17.92
CA ARG A 82 16.83 -19.66 18.92
C ARG A 82 16.12 -20.91 19.42
N TYR A 83 14.79 -20.86 19.51
CA TYR A 83 13.97 -22.00 19.90
C TYR A 83 14.02 -23.12 18.85
N GLU A 84 13.89 -22.76 17.57
CA GLU A 84 13.95 -23.71 16.45
C GLU A 84 15.36 -24.29 16.23
N TRP A 85 16.40 -23.47 16.32
CA TRP A 85 17.77 -23.88 15.95
C TRP A 85 18.58 -24.46 17.11
N GLY A 86 18.17 -24.18 18.36
CA GLY A 86 18.97 -24.42 19.54
C GLY A 86 20.12 -23.41 19.69
N ASP A 87 20.80 -23.49 20.84
CA ASP A 87 21.80 -22.51 21.26
C ASP A 87 23.04 -22.50 20.36
N ASP A 88 23.57 -23.68 20.02
CA ASP A 88 24.84 -23.78 19.29
C ASP A 88 24.76 -23.16 17.89
N ALA A 89 23.71 -23.50 17.14
CA ALA A 89 23.49 -22.97 15.80
C ALA A 89 23.13 -21.48 15.82
N PHE A 90 22.34 -21.04 16.81
CA PHE A 90 22.01 -19.63 16.97
C PHE A 90 23.25 -18.78 17.26
N GLU A 91 24.09 -19.17 18.21
CA GLU A 91 25.31 -18.43 18.57
C GLU A 91 26.35 -18.46 17.45
N LEU A 92 26.51 -19.59 16.75
CA LEU A 92 27.36 -19.66 15.56
C LEU A 92 26.93 -18.62 14.51
N MET A 93 25.64 -18.60 14.15
CA MET A 93 25.13 -17.68 13.14
C MET A 93 25.18 -16.22 13.59
N LYS A 94 24.97 -15.94 14.88
CA LYS A 94 25.16 -14.61 15.48
C LYS A 94 26.63 -14.17 15.40
N SER A 95 27.59 -15.08 15.62
CA SER A 95 29.02 -14.79 15.48
C SER A 95 29.42 -14.45 14.03
N ILE A 96 28.85 -15.16 13.05
CA ILE A 96 29.06 -14.87 11.62
C ILE A 96 28.54 -13.47 11.29
N LYS A 97 27.33 -13.12 11.77
CA LYS A 97 26.78 -11.77 11.60
C LYS A 97 27.71 -10.70 12.18
N GLN A 98 28.25 -10.92 13.37
CA GLN A 98 29.16 -9.98 14.02
C GLN A 98 30.49 -9.82 13.27
N LEU A 99 30.99 -10.90 12.63
CA LEU A 99 32.20 -10.85 11.80
C LEU A 99 32.02 -9.92 10.58
N PHE A 100 30.88 -10.05 9.88
CA PHE A 100 30.61 -9.28 8.66
C PHE A 100 29.99 -7.90 8.91
N ASP A 101 29.35 -7.69 10.05
CA ASP A 101 28.71 -6.42 10.41
C ASP A 101 28.94 -6.07 11.89
N PRO A 102 30.18 -5.75 12.28
CA PRO A 102 30.56 -5.52 13.67
C PRO A 102 29.87 -4.29 14.30
N LYS A 103 29.34 -3.38 13.47
CA LYS A 103 28.62 -2.17 13.89
C LYS A 103 27.10 -2.35 13.84
N ASN A 104 26.60 -3.53 13.46
CA ASN A 104 25.18 -3.86 13.34
C ASN A 104 24.38 -2.87 12.46
N LEU A 105 24.94 -2.48 11.32
CA LEU A 105 24.33 -1.52 10.38
C LEU A 105 23.41 -2.21 9.36
N LEU A 106 23.68 -3.47 9.04
CA LEU A 106 22.97 -4.21 8.01
C LEU A 106 21.74 -4.90 8.60
N ASN A 107 20.61 -4.18 8.55
CA ASN A 107 19.26 -4.67 8.85
C ASN A 107 19.09 -5.21 10.31
N PRO A 108 19.31 -4.37 11.33
CA PRO A 108 19.27 -4.77 12.73
C PRO A 108 17.89 -5.30 13.17
N GLY A 109 17.91 -6.33 14.02
CA GLY A 109 16.71 -6.90 14.65
C GLY A 109 15.83 -7.76 13.73
N VAL A 110 16.29 -8.10 12.51
CA VAL A 110 15.50 -8.86 11.53
C VAL A 110 15.64 -10.37 11.67
N ILE A 111 16.78 -10.87 12.15
CA ILE A 111 16.98 -12.31 12.37
C ILE A 111 17.37 -12.50 13.84
N PHE A 112 18.50 -11.91 14.23
CA PHE A 112 18.94 -11.86 15.61
C PHE A 112 18.30 -10.65 16.27
N ASN A 113 17.42 -10.93 17.22
CA ASN A 113 16.74 -9.90 18.00
C ASN A 113 16.57 -10.41 19.42
N ASP A 114 17.09 -9.67 20.39
CA ASP A 114 17.01 -10.03 21.80
C ASP A 114 15.66 -9.62 22.43
N ASP A 115 14.80 -8.89 21.69
CA ASP A 115 13.43 -8.57 22.11
C ASP A 115 12.46 -9.70 21.72
N PRO A 116 11.96 -10.49 22.71
CA PRO A 116 11.07 -11.62 22.43
C PRO A 116 9.71 -11.17 21.87
N LYS A 117 9.36 -9.89 22.03
CA LYS A 117 8.10 -9.31 21.55
C LYS A 117 8.26 -8.50 20.27
N CYS A 118 9.40 -8.57 19.58
CA CYS A 118 9.60 -7.75 18.38
C CYS A 118 8.62 -8.06 17.25
N HIS A 119 8.09 -9.29 17.19
CA HIS A 119 7.09 -9.73 16.20
C HIS A 119 5.70 -9.09 16.38
N ILE A 120 5.42 -8.49 17.54
CA ILE A 120 4.14 -7.83 17.85
C ILE A 120 4.27 -6.31 18.02
N LYS A 121 5.33 -5.71 17.49
CA LYS A 121 5.59 -4.27 17.57
C LYS A 121 5.67 -3.65 16.18
N HIS A 122 5.44 -2.34 16.12
CA HIS A 122 5.62 -1.52 14.92
C HIS A 122 4.82 -2.01 13.70
N PHE A 123 3.63 -2.56 13.94
CA PHE A 123 2.71 -2.90 12.86
C PHE A 123 2.42 -1.67 12.02
N LYS A 124 2.47 -1.84 10.70
CA LYS A 124 2.03 -0.80 9.78
C LYS A 124 0.50 -0.75 9.82
N PRO A 125 -0.13 0.36 10.25
CA PRO A 125 -1.57 0.46 10.23
C PRO A 125 -2.08 0.48 8.78
N LEU A 126 -3.24 -0.14 8.53
CA LEU A 126 -3.92 -0.15 7.24
C LEU A 126 -5.34 0.44 7.37
N PRO A 127 -5.49 1.72 7.74
CA PRO A 127 -6.79 2.33 7.95
C PRO A 127 -7.55 2.47 6.63
N LEU A 128 -8.87 2.42 6.71
CA LEU A 128 -9.76 2.64 5.57
C LEU A 128 -9.67 4.10 5.09
N THR A 129 -9.79 4.30 3.79
CA THR A 129 -9.73 5.63 3.18
C THR A 129 -10.79 5.86 2.11
N ASN A 130 -10.95 4.92 1.18
CA ASN A 130 -11.92 5.01 0.10
C ASN A 130 -12.29 3.58 -0.35
N PRO A 131 -13.59 3.23 -0.41
CA PRO A 131 -14.05 1.88 -0.74
C PRO A 131 -13.45 1.28 -2.02
N LYS A 132 -13.09 2.12 -3.01
CA LYS A 132 -12.51 1.67 -4.28
C LYS A 132 -11.08 1.13 -4.14
N VAL A 133 -10.38 1.49 -3.07
CA VAL A 133 -8.98 1.11 -2.82
C VAL A 133 -8.77 0.42 -1.47
N ASP A 134 -9.80 0.28 -0.65
CA ASP A 134 -9.67 -0.34 0.69
C ASP A 134 -9.24 -1.81 0.64
N ARG A 135 -9.55 -2.52 -0.45
CA ARG A 135 -9.07 -3.88 -0.72
C ARG A 135 -7.57 -3.97 -1.09
N CYS A 136 -6.88 -2.84 -1.23
CA CYS A 136 -5.45 -2.81 -1.54
C CYS A 136 -4.61 -3.25 -0.34
N ILE A 137 -3.69 -4.18 -0.58
CA ILE A 137 -2.68 -4.63 0.41
C ILE A 137 -1.30 -4.00 0.20
N GLU A 138 -1.21 -3.01 -0.69
CA GLU A 138 0.00 -2.21 -0.94
C GLU A 138 1.21 -3.03 -1.44
N CYS A 139 0.96 -4.12 -2.18
CA CYS A 139 1.98 -5.01 -2.74
C CYS A 139 2.88 -4.37 -3.82
N GLY A 140 2.35 -3.39 -4.57
CA GLY A 140 3.13 -2.66 -5.58
C GLY A 140 3.09 -3.24 -7.00
N PHE A 141 2.34 -4.32 -7.28
CA PHE A 141 2.18 -4.84 -8.65
C PHE A 141 1.66 -3.80 -9.64
N CYS A 142 0.90 -2.81 -9.16
CA CYS A 142 0.38 -1.73 -9.98
C CYS A 142 1.44 -0.70 -10.44
N GLU A 143 2.63 -0.70 -9.83
CA GLU A 143 3.66 0.33 -10.07
C GLU A 143 4.24 0.24 -11.49
N VAL A 144 4.30 -0.97 -12.09
CA VAL A 144 4.81 -1.17 -13.45
C VAL A 144 3.98 -0.46 -14.54
N ASN A 145 2.68 -0.25 -14.29
CA ASN A 145 1.79 0.46 -15.22
C ASN A 145 1.56 1.93 -14.82
N CYS A 146 2.16 2.39 -13.73
CA CYS A 146 1.96 3.74 -13.26
C CYS A 146 2.89 4.70 -14.04
N LEU A 147 2.31 5.51 -14.93
CA LEU A 147 3.05 6.42 -15.82
C LEU A 147 3.97 7.41 -15.09
N THR A 148 3.70 7.71 -13.82
CA THR A 148 4.52 8.63 -13.02
C THR A 148 5.39 7.93 -11.98
N CYS A 149 5.44 6.60 -11.98
CA CYS A 149 6.32 5.86 -11.07
C CYS A 149 7.78 6.24 -11.35
N GLY A 150 8.52 6.57 -10.29
CA GLY A 150 9.91 7.07 -10.39
C GLY A 150 10.06 8.57 -10.63
N PHE A 151 8.98 9.27 -11.02
CA PHE A 151 8.95 10.74 -11.11
C PHE A 151 8.18 11.39 -9.95
N ALA A 152 7.02 10.86 -9.62
CA ALA A 152 6.13 11.31 -8.55
C ALA A 152 5.75 10.13 -7.65
N LEU A 153 4.67 10.26 -6.86
CA LEU A 153 4.11 9.11 -6.18
C LEU A 153 3.74 8.04 -7.22
N SER A 154 3.83 6.77 -6.84
CA SER A 154 3.29 5.65 -7.61
C SER A 154 1.80 5.42 -7.30
N SER A 155 1.13 4.53 -8.03
CA SER A 155 -0.27 4.17 -7.73
C SER A 155 -0.43 3.59 -6.32
N ARG A 156 0.52 2.75 -5.88
CA ARG A 156 0.56 2.23 -4.50
C ARG A 156 0.77 3.36 -3.50
N GLN A 157 1.78 4.21 -3.71
CA GLN A 157 2.13 5.27 -2.76
C GLN A 157 0.99 6.28 -2.58
N ARG A 158 0.20 6.56 -3.62
CA ARG A 158 -1.01 7.39 -3.50
C ARG A 158 -2.01 6.83 -2.50
N ILE A 159 -2.27 5.52 -2.57
CA ILE A 159 -3.17 4.84 -1.62
C ILE A 159 -2.61 4.92 -0.20
N VAL A 160 -1.31 4.64 -0.02
CA VAL A 160 -0.62 4.72 1.28
C VAL A 160 -0.77 6.11 1.90
N ILE A 161 -0.52 7.18 1.13
CA ILE A 161 -0.62 8.55 1.64
C ILE A 161 -2.08 8.93 1.94
N GLN A 162 -3.06 8.50 1.13
CA GLN A 162 -4.47 8.73 1.43
C GLN A 162 -4.91 8.02 2.71
N ARG A 163 -4.41 6.80 2.97
CA ARG A 163 -4.63 6.10 4.24
C ARG A 163 -4.03 6.85 5.43
N GLU A 164 -2.82 7.37 5.30
CA GLU A 164 -2.21 8.17 6.38
C GLU A 164 -2.97 9.48 6.62
N ILE A 165 -3.44 10.16 5.56
CA ILE A 165 -4.30 11.33 5.67
C ILE A 165 -5.60 10.98 6.41
N SER A 166 -6.25 9.86 6.08
CA SER A 166 -7.44 9.38 6.78
C SER A 166 -7.16 9.09 8.25
N ARG A 167 -6.03 8.44 8.56
CA ARG A 167 -5.61 8.15 9.94
C ARG A 167 -5.47 9.43 10.76
N LEU A 168 -4.68 10.38 10.28
CA LEU A 168 -4.40 11.65 10.96
C LEU A 168 -5.68 12.49 11.15
N ARG A 169 -6.61 12.44 10.18
CA ARG A 169 -7.93 13.08 10.33
C ARG A 169 -8.78 12.44 11.42
N GLN A 170 -8.73 11.13 11.56
CA GLN A 170 -9.54 10.39 12.55
C GLN A 170 -8.96 10.51 13.95
N SER A 171 -7.64 10.37 14.11
CA SER A 171 -7.00 10.44 15.42
C SER A 171 -6.77 11.87 15.91
N GLY A 172 -6.62 12.83 14.99
CA GLY A 172 -6.20 14.20 15.32
C GLY A 172 -4.70 14.32 15.65
N ASP A 173 -3.93 13.24 15.47
CA ASP A 173 -2.50 13.25 15.70
C ASP A 173 -1.79 14.16 14.68
N ASP A 174 -0.68 14.77 15.11
CA ASP A 174 0.26 15.52 14.26
C ASP A 174 -0.43 16.40 13.18
N PRO A 175 -1.13 17.48 13.60
CA PRO A 175 -1.83 18.37 12.68
C PRO A 175 -0.91 19.01 11.64
N GLN A 176 0.37 19.18 11.98
CA GLN A 176 1.38 19.74 11.08
C GLN A 176 1.67 18.78 9.93
N ARG A 177 1.89 17.49 10.21
CA ARG A 177 2.06 16.47 9.18
C ARG A 177 0.83 16.33 8.31
N LEU A 178 -0.37 16.35 8.89
CA LEU A 178 -1.61 16.32 8.11
C LEU A 178 -1.68 17.49 7.12
N ALA A 179 -1.38 18.71 7.58
CA ALA A 179 -1.35 19.90 6.73
C ALA A 179 -0.33 19.77 5.59
N THR A 180 0.87 19.26 5.88
CA THR A 180 1.91 19.00 4.87
C THR A 180 1.45 17.97 3.83
N LEU A 181 0.92 16.83 4.28
CA LEU A 181 0.43 15.79 3.37
C LEU A 181 -0.71 16.31 2.48
N LEU A 182 -1.66 17.05 3.04
CA LEU A 182 -2.75 17.65 2.26
C LEU A 182 -2.25 18.68 1.23
N LYS A 183 -1.23 19.47 1.58
CA LYS A 183 -0.62 20.45 0.68
C LYS A 183 0.11 19.76 -0.46
N GLU A 184 0.99 18.81 -0.14
CA GLU A 184 1.88 18.16 -1.10
C GLU A 184 1.16 17.16 -2.00
N TYR A 185 0.13 16.48 -1.47
CA TYR A 185 -0.66 15.52 -2.23
C TYR A 185 -1.36 16.17 -3.44
N LYS A 186 -1.63 17.48 -3.42
CA LYS A 186 -2.23 18.19 -4.56
C LYS A 186 -1.41 18.00 -5.84
N TYR A 187 -0.09 18.17 -5.76
CA TYR A 187 0.77 17.98 -6.92
C TYR A 187 1.17 16.50 -7.07
N TRP A 188 1.84 15.96 -6.04
CA TRP A 188 2.48 14.65 -6.09
C TRP A 188 1.50 13.47 -6.14
N GLY A 189 0.30 13.64 -5.59
CA GLY A 189 -0.74 12.62 -5.56
C GLY A 189 -1.83 12.83 -6.62
N ASN A 190 -2.37 14.04 -6.73
CA ASN A 190 -3.53 14.32 -7.59
C ASN A 190 -3.12 14.75 -9.00
N GLN A 191 -2.41 15.88 -9.17
CA GLN A 191 -2.16 16.47 -10.50
C GLN A 191 -1.25 15.61 -11.38
N THR A 192 -0.28 14.92 -10.79
CA THR A 192 0.61 14.00 -11.52
C THR A 192 -0.08 12.70 -11.95
N CYS A 193 -1.21 12.31 -11.33
CA CYS A 193 -1.92 11.11 -11.76
C CYS A 193 -2.72 11.38 -13.04
N ALA A 194 -2.50 10.62 -14.11
CA ALA A 194 -3.28 10.75 -15.35
C ALA A 194 -4.77 10.42 -15.16
N GLY A 195 -5.13 9.60 -14.16
CA GLY A 195 -6.50 9.14 -13.95
C GLY A 195 -6.95 8.04 -14.92
N ASP A 196 -6.04 7.47 -15.71
CA ASP A 196 -6.32 6.47 -16.75
C ASP A 196 -6.78 5.11 -16.22
N GLY A 197 -6.35 4.74 -15.02
CA GLY A 197 -6.65 3.45 -14.40
C GLY A 197 -5.81 2.27 -14.88
N LEU A 198 -4.76 2.46 -15.70
CA LEU A 198 -3.90 1.38 -16.23
C LEU A 198 -3.27 0.51 -15.12
N CYS A 199 -3.11 1.08 -13.94
CA CYS A 199 -2.67 0.40 -12.72
C CYS A 199 -3.53 -0.84 -12.32
N SER A 200 -4.80 -0.91 -12.74
CA SER A 200 -5.68 -2.05 -12.44
C SER A 200 -5.35 -3.29 -13.26
N MET A 201 -4.71 -3.14 -14.42
CA MET A 201 -4.39 -4.23 -15.35
C MET A 201 -3.41 -5.25 -14.76
N SER A 202 -2.49 -4.79 -13.92
CA SER A 202 -1.51 -5.66 -13.22
C SER A 202 -1.89 -5.91 -11.77
N CYS A 203 -2.97 -5.31 -11.27
CA CYS A 203 -3.38 -5.50 -9.89
C CYS A 203 -4.21 -6.80 -9.77
N PRO A 204 -3.81 -7.77 -8.93
CA PRO A 204 -4.57 -9.02 -8.76
C PRO A 204 -5.97 -8.79 -8.17
N MET A 205 -6.15 -7.67 -7.45
CA MET A 205 -7.43 -7.26 -6.86
C MET A 205 -8.19 -6.24 -7.74
N HIS A 206 -7.68 -5.96 -8.96
CA HIS A 206 -8.22 -4.98 -9.90
C HIS A 206 -8.43 -3.58 -9.29
N ILE A 207 -7.56 -3.17 -8.36
CA ILE A 207 -7.63 -1.84 -7.74
C ILE A 207 -7.30 -0.78 -8.78
N ASN A 208 -8.21 0.19 -8.94
CA ASN A 208 -8.05 1.31 -9.85
C ASN A 208 -7.78 2.61 -9.08
N THR A 209 -6.50 3.00 -9.00
CA THR A 209 -6.09 4.28 -8.39
C THR A 209 -6.57 5.50 -9.20
N GLY A 210 -6.86 5.35 -10.50
CA GLY A 210 -7.45 6.40 -11.31
C GLY A 210 -8.84 6.80 -10.81
N GLU A 211 -9.67 5.83 -10.41
CA GLU A 211 -10.99 6.11 -9.81
C GLU A 211 -10.90 6.78 -8.44
N LEU A 212 -9.88 6.43 -7.63
CA LEU A 212 -9.59 7.17 -6.40
C LEU A 212 -9.28 8.64 -6.72
N THR A 213 -8.44 8.89 -7.72
CA THR A 213 -8.11 10.25 -8.15
C THR A 213 -9.34 11.00 -8.65
N HIS A 214 -10.26 10.33 -9.36
CA HIS A 214 -11.54 10.92 -9.77
C HIS A 214 -12.39 11.34 -8.57
N ASP A 215 -12.50 10.50 -7.53
CA ASP A 215 -13.24 10.86 -6.31
C ASP A 215 -12.60 12.06 -5.60
N ILE A 216 -11.27 12.10 -5.52
CA ILE A 216 -10.53 13.21 -4.90
C ILE A 216 -10.79 14.52 -5.67
N ARG A 217 -10.69 14.49 -7.00
CA ARG A 217 -10.97 15.66 -7.86
C ARG A 217 -12.43 16.10 -7.77
N GLN A 218 -13.36 15.16 -7.68
CA GLN A 218 -14.77 15.47 -7.50
C GLN A 218 -15.05 16.10 -6.13
N ALA A 219 -14.35 15.67 -5.08
CA ALA A 219 -14.47 16.26 -3.74
C ALA A 219 -14.00 17.73 -3.70
N GLU A 220 -13.05 18.11 -4.56
CA GLU A 220 -12.61 19.52 -4.73
C GLU A 220 -13.65 20.38 -5.49
N LEU A 221 -14.59 19.76 -6.21
CA LEU A 221 -15.64 20.41 -7.00
C LEU A 221 -17.03 19.85 -6.65
N PRO A 222 -17.54 20.11 -5.43
CA PRO A 222 -18.81 19.54 -4.97
C PRO A 222 -20.00 19.99 -5.84
N LYS A 223 -21.05 19.17 -5.87
CA LYS A 223 -22.31 19.48 -6.57
C LYS A 223 -22.84 20.85 -6.11
N GLY A 224 -23.14 21.72 -7.06
CA GLY A 224 -23.62 23.08 -6.80
C GLY A 224 -22.51 24.15 -6.74
N SER A 225 -21.23 23.76 -6.73
CA SER A 225 -20.14 24.72 -6.94
C SER A 225 -20.19 25.31 -8.35
N LYS A 226 -19.68 26.54 -8.54
CA LYS A 226 -19.60 27.18 -9.86
C LYS A 226 -18.83 26.33 -10.87
N GLY A 227 -17.73 25.70 -10.44
CA GLY A 227 -16.94 24.80 -11.27
C GLY A 227 -17.74 23.57 -11.71
N TYR A 228 -18.50 22.96 -10.80
CA TYR A 228 -19.39 21.85 -11.13
C TYR A 228 -20.48 22.25 -12.13
N GLN A 229 -21.12 23.40 -11.92
CA GLN A 229 -22.16 23.92 -12.82
C GLN A 229 -21.62 24.21 -14.22
N LEU A 230 -20.43 24.82 -14.30
CA LEU A 230 -19.75 25.06 -15.58
C LEU A 230 -19.39 23.75 -16.29
N GLY A 231 -18.90 22.76 -15.53
CA GLY A 231 -18.58 21.43 -16.06
C GLY A 231 -19.83 20.69 -16.57
N ASP A 232 -20.93 20.70 -15.81
CA ASP A 232 -22.20 20.09 -16.20
C ASP A 232 -22.81 20.77 -17.42
N PHE A 233 -22.77 22.10 -17.49
CA PHE A 233 -23.14 22.85 -18.69
C PHE A 233 -22.28 22.42 -19.88
N ALA A 234 -20.95 22.41 -19.72
CA ALA A 234 -20.03 22.02 -20.78
C ALA A 234 -20.28 20.59 -21.27
N ALA A 235 -20.57 19.64 -20.36
CA ALA A 235 -20.87 18.26 -20.68
C ALA A 235 -22.20 18.15 -21.48
N ARG A 236 -23.25 18.86 -21.08
CA ARG A 236 -24.55 18.87 -21.78
C ARG A 236 -24.50 19.56 -23.12
N HIS A 237 -23.60 20.53 -23.29
CA HIS A 237 -23.44 21.31 -24.52
C HIS A 237 -22.16 20.96 -25.30
N PHE A 238 -21.56 19.79 -25.03
CA PHE A 238 -20.25 19.40 -25.56
C PHE A 238 -20.18 19.45 -27.09
N ALA A 239 -21.23 18.99 -27.78
CA ALA A 239 -21.29 19.03 -29.24
C ALA A 239 -21.24 20.46 -29.79
N GLY A 240 -21.96 21.40 -29.17
CA GLY A 240 -21.97 22.82 -29.56
C GLY A 240 -20.61 23.47 -29.30
N ILE A 241 -20.03 23.22 -28.12
CA ILE A 241 -18.68 23.72 -27.76
C ILE A 241 -17.64 23.20 -28.76
N LYS A 242 -17.62 21.89 -29.02
CA LYS A 242 -16.71 21.27 -29.98
C LYS A 242 -16.85 21.88 -31.38
N ASN A 243 -18.09 22.07 -31.85
CA ASN A 243 -18.34 22.63 -33.17
C ASN A 243 -17.94 24.11 -33.28
N SER A 244 -17.98 24.86 -32.18
CA SER A 244 -17.51 26.26 -32.12
C SER A 244 -15.98 26.39 -32.08
N LEU A 245 -15.26 25.35 -31.65
CA LEU A 245 -13.81 25.41 -31.49
C LEU A 245 -13.10 25.61 -32.84
N ARG A 246 -13.53 24.90 -33.89
CA ARG A 246 -12.94 24.98 -35.23
C ARG A 246 -12.99 26.40 -35.82
N PRO A 247 -14.15 27.09 -35.91
CA PRO A 247 -14.18 28.46 -36.43
C PRO A 247 -13.40 29.46 -35.57
N VAL A 248 -13.39 29.29 -34.24
CA VAL A 248 -12.58 30.15 -33.34
C VAL A 248 -11.09 29.99 -33.63
N LEU A 249 -10.60 28.76 -33.77
CA LEU A 249 -9.20 28.49 -34.10
C LEU A 249 -8.85 29.00 -35.50
N THR A 250 -9.75 28.87 -36.48
CA THR A 250 -9.55 29.43 -37.83
C THR A 250 -9.48 30.96 -37.80
N LEU A 251 -10.32 31.62 -37.00
CA LEU A 251 -10.25 33.07 -36.83
C LEU A 251 -8.93 33.48 -36.17
N ALA A 252 -8.50 32.76 -35.13
CA ALA A 252 -7.23 33.03 -34.45
C ALA A 252 -6.02 32.86 -35.39
N ASP A 253 -6.01 31.80 -36.20
CA ASP A 253 -4.97 31.54 -37.20
C ASP A 253 -4.96 32.62 -38.29
N THR A 254 -6.14 33.03 -38.77
CA THR A 254 -6.27 34.12 -39.75
C THR A 254 -5.78 35.45 -39.18
N ALA A 255 -6.14 35.76 -37.93
CA ALA A 255 -5.68 36.95 -37.23
C ALA A 255 -4.14 36.94 -37.05
N HIS A 256 -3.57 35.79 -36.71
CA HIS A 256 -2.13 35.60 -36.62
C HIS A 256 -1.44 35.76 -37.99
N ALA A 257 -2.01 35.22 -39.06
CA ALA A 257 -1.48 35.35 -40.42
C ALA A 257 -1.50 36.80 -40.93
N ILE A 258 -2.49 37.60 -40.53
CA ILE A 258 -2.61 39.02 -40.92
C ILE A 258 -1.69 39.91 -40.08
N MET A 259 -1.64 39.71 -38.76
CA MET A 259 -0.90 40.60 -37.85
C MET A 259 0.58 40.21 -37.72
N GLY A 260 0.93 38.95 -37.97
CA GLY A 260 2.29 38.44 -37.81
C GLY A 260 2.69 38.23 -36.35
N THR A 261 3.67 37.34 -36.13
CA THR A 261 4.10 36.89 -34.80
C THR A 261 4.65 38.03 -33.92
N THR A 262 5.30 39.03 -34.54
CA THR A 262 5.97 40.16 -33.87
C THR A 262 4.98 41.15 -33.23
N LEU A 263 3.83 41.40 -33.88
CA LEU A 263 2.80 42.29 -33.33
C LEU A 263 2.03 41.60 -32.19
N MET A 264 1.73 40.30 -32.32
CA MET A 264 1.02 39.57 -31.25
C MET A 264 1.87 39.40 -29.99
N THR A 265 3.17 39.11 -30.11
CA THR A 265 4.08 39.03 -28.94
C THR A 265 4.25 40.39 -28.25
N SER A 266 4.19 41.50 -28.99
CA SER A 266 4.23 42.85 -28.39
C SER A 266 2.94 43.23 -27.63
N TRP A 267 1.81 42.60 -27.98
CA TRP A 267 0.53 42.75 -27.29
C TRP A 267 0.45 41.89 -26.02
N GLU A 268 0.98 40.67 -26.05
CA GLU A 268 1.07 39.81 -24.86
C GLU A 268 1.96 40.40 -23.76
N GLN A 269 2.99 41.18 -24.10
CA GLN A 269 3.84 41.87 -23.11
C GLN A 269 3.19 43.13 -22.49
N ARG A 270 2.02 43.56 -22.99
CA ARG A 270 1.30 44.76 -22.51
C ARG A 270 0.03 44.44 -21.71
N LEU A 271 -0.36 43.17 -21.62
CA LEU A 271 -1.44 42.65 -20.79
C LEU A 271 -0.87 42.02 -19.52
#